data_AF-A0A6I4TP67-F1
#
_entry.id   AF-A0A6I4TP67-F1
#
_cell.length_a   1.000
_cell.length_b   1.000
_cell.length_c   1.000
_cell.angle_alpha   90.00
_cell.angle_beta   90.00
_cell.angle_gamma   90.00
#
_symmetry.space_group_name_H-M   'P 1'
#
loop_
_entity.id
_entity.type
_entity.pdbx_description
1 polymer ?
#
loop_
_entity_poly.entity_id
_entity_poly.type
_entity_poly.pdbx_seq_one_letter_code
_entity_poly.pdbx_strand_id
1 'polypeptide(L)'
;MRSVVIDCAGVTSTDDFWQRYVDATEPQEASLFGRNLDAFWDALHGGPGWPGEVRLIFAHSGELARLTKRVGTRNYLDVFREIAVETPTIPIELA
;
A
#
# COMPACT_ATOMS: atom_id res chain seq x y z
N MET A 1 13.65 -8.31 -10.22
CA MET A 1 12.61 -7.69 -9.36
C MET A 1 12.44 -8.55 -8.12
N ARG A 2 12.74 -8.00 -6.93
CA ARG A 2 12.51 -8.68 -5.64
C ARG A 2 11.04 -8.54 -5.22
N SER A 3 10.56 -9.46 -4.39
CA SER A 3 9.23 -9.34 -3.77
C SER A 3 9.34 -8.79 -2.36
N VAL A 4 8.46 -7.88 -1.99
CA VAL A 4 8.29 -7.36 -0.63
C VAL A 4 6.92 -7.78 -0.13
N VAL A 5 6.87 -8.38 1.04
CA VAL A 5 5.63 -8.80 1.68
C VAL A 5 5.24 -7.77 2.73
N ILE A 6 4.02 -7.25 2.61
CA ILE A 6 3.37 -6.40 3.60
C ILE A 6 2.28 -7.25 4.25
N ASP A 7 2.47 -7.61 5.52
CA ASP A 7 1.50 -8.41 6.27
C ASP A 7 0.38 -7.52 6.83
N CYS A 8 -0.84 -7.70 6.33
CA CYS A 8 -2.03 -6.97 6.76
C CYS A 8 -2.74 -7.62 7.96
N ALA A 9 -2.23 -8.74 8.49
CA ALA A 9 -2.88 -9.44 9.60
C ALA A 9 -3.01 -8.56 10.85
N GLY A 10 -4.23 -8.40 11.34
CA GLY A 10 -4.50 -7.64 12.56
C GLY A 10 -4.30 -6.13 12.41
N VAL A 11 -4.30 -5.60 11.18
CA VAL A 11 -4.31 -4.15 10.95
C VAL A 11 -5.59 -3.54 11.52
N THR A 12 -5.43 -2.54 12.39
CA THR A 12 -6.57 -1.90 13.09
C THR A 12 -6.80 -0.45 12.71
N SER A 13 -5.84 0.18 12.04
CA SER A 13 -5.91 1.57 11.59
C SER A 13 -5.14 1.78 10.29
N THR A 14 -5.42 2.90 9.62
CA THR A 14 -4.65 3.31 8.44
C THR A 14 -3.19 3.59 8.79
N ASP A 15 -2.93 4.13 9.98
CA ASP A 15 -1.57 4.47 10.41
C ASP A 15 -0.72 3.21 10.64
N ASP A 16 -1.31 2.16 11.25
CA ASP A 16 -0.67 0.84 11.38
C ASP A 16 -0.35 0.26 10.00
N PHE A 17 -1.32 0.26 9.09
CA PHE A 17 -1.12 -0.21 7.73
C PHE A 17 0.05 0.50 7.01
N TRP A 18 0.07 1.84 7.01
CA TRP A 18 1.13 2.59 6.34
C TRP A 18 2.48 2.45 7.02
N GLN A 19 2.52 2.24 8.34
CA GLN A 19 3.76 1.94 9.04
C GLN A 19 4.33 0.59 8.59
N ARG A 20 3.51 -0.46 8.49
CA ARG A 20 3.95 -1.76 7.97
C ARG A 20 4.46 -1.69 6.53
N TYR A 21 3.83 -0.87 5.69
CA TYR A 21 4.33 -0.59 4.36
C TYR A 21 5.74 0.04 4.40
N VAL A 22 5.94 1.08 5.22
CA VAL A 22 7.24 1.76 5.36
C VAL A 22 8.30 0.79 5.89
N ASP A 23 7.96 -0.01 6.91
CA ASP A 23 8.89 -0.96 7.52
C ASP A 23 9.31 -2.07 6.55
N ALA A 24 8.38 -2.57 5.72
CA ALA A 24 8.67 -3.65 4.78
C ALA A 24 9.40 -3.17 3.52
N THR A 25 9.07 -1.98 3.04
CA THR A 25 9.60 -1.46 1.77
C THR A 25 10.86 -0.64 1.93
N GLU A 26 11.11 -0.08 3.12
CA GLU A 26 12.18 0.88 3.40
C GLU A 26 12.27 1.95 2.29
N PRO A 27 11.17 2.69 2.04
CA PRO A 27 11.04 3.47 0.82
C PRO A 27 11.94 4.70 0.85
N GLN A 28 12.26 5.21 -0.34
CA GLN A 28 12.98 6.48 -0.46
C GLN A 28 12.13 7.60 0.13
N GLU A 29 12.80 8.54 0.81
CA GLU A 29 12.17 9.72 1.39
C GLU A 29 10.97 9.38 2.31
N ALA A 30 11.09 8.29 3.10
CA ALA A 30 10.01 7.82 3.98
C ALA A 30 9.47 8.89 4.96
N SER A 31 10.29 9.89 5.32
CA SER A 31 9.87 11.04 6.14
C SER A 31 8.96 12.04 5.42
N LEU A 32 8.98 12.05 4.08
CA LEU A 32 8.13 12.87 3.21
C LEU A 32 6.91 12.08 2.67
N PHE A 33 6.86 10.77 2.90
CA PHE A 33 5.74 9.93 2.50
C PHE A 33 4.47 10.29 3.29
N GLY A 34 3.42 10.73 2.57
CA GLY A 34 2.17 11.23 3.17
C GLY A 34 1.29 10.17 3.86
N ARG A 35 1.64 8.88 3.78
CA ARG A 35 0.94 7.77 4.46
C ARG A 35 -0.57 7.78 4.24
N ASN A 36 -0.96 7.88 2.97
CA ASN A 36 -2.34 7.82 2.53
C ASN A 36 -2.39 7.30 1.08
N LEU A 37 -3.59 7.02 0.58
CA LEU A 37 -3.78 6.42 -0.75
C LEU A 37 -3.28 7.32 -1.89
N ASP A 38 -3.43 8.64 -1.77
CA ASP A 38 -2.99 9.59 -2.81
C ASP A 38 -1.45 9.64 -2.83
N ALA A 39 -0.81 9.69 -1.66
CA ALA A 39 0.64 9.60 -1.54
C ALA A 39 1.18 8.25 -2.02
N PHE A 40 0.46 7.15 -1.80
CA PHE A 40 0.85 5.84 -2.29
C PHE A 40 0.77 5.77 -3.82
N TRP A 41 -0.27 6.35 -4.42
CA TRP A 41 -0.35 6.49 -5.87
C TRP A 41 0.85 7.26 -6.43
N ASP A 42 1.22 8.39 -5.83
CA ASP A 42 2.38 9.17 -6.24
C ASP A 42 3.69 8.38 -6.07
N ALA A 43 3.84 7.67 -4.95
CA ALA A 43 4.99 6.80 -4.67
C ALA A 43 5.20 5.74 -5.75
N LEU A 44 4.11 5.14 -6.26
CA LEU A 44 4.19 4.14 -7.33
C LEU A 44 4.67 4.73 -8.67
N HIS A 45 4.61 6.05 -8.82
CA HIS A 45 5.10 6.81 -9.97
C HIS A 45 6.44 7.53 -9.70
N GLY A 46 7.15 7.13 -8.62
CA GLY A 46 8.48 7.66 -8.27
C GLY A 46 8.47 8.84 -7.30
N GLY A 47 7.33 9.16 -6.68
CA GLY A 47 7.23 10.15 -5.61
C GLY A 47 7.73 9.65 -4.24
N PRO A 48 7.64 10.49 -3.19
CA PRO A 48 8.01 10.10 -1.83
C PRO A 48 7.28 8.84 -1.38
N GLY A 49 8.01 7.88 -0.80
CA GLY A 49 7.45 6.58 -0.46
C GLY A 49 7.63 5.51 -1.54
N TRP A 50 8.32 5.81 -2.65
CA TRP A 50 8.61 4.84 -3.71
C TRP A 50 9.36 3.61 -3.15
N PRO A 51 8.83 2.38 -3.34
CA PRO A 51 9.44 1.16 -2.79
C PRO A 51 10.61 0.63 -3.64
N GLY A 52 11.00 1.35 -4.70
CA GLY A 52 11.93 0.89 -5.73
C GLY A 52 11.30 -0.09 -6.72
N GLU A 53 12.14 -0.73 -7.53
CA GLU A 53 11.72 -1.73 -8.53
C GLU A 53 11.43 -3.10 -7.88
N VAL A 54 10.28 -3.19 -7.21
CA VAL A 54 9.85 -4.37 -6.47
C VAL A 54 8.45 -4.84 -6.90
N ARG A 55 8.14 -6.09 -6.60
CA ARG A 55 6.76 -6.58 -6.52
C ARG A 55 6.28 -6.39 -5.09
N LEU A 56 5.10 -5.80 -4.91
CA LEU A 56 4.45 -5.67 -3.60
C LEU A 56 3.43 -6.79 -3.43
N ILE A 57 3.50 -7.52 -2.32
CA ILE A 57 2.56 -8.56 -1.95
C ILE A 57 1.90 -8.16 -0.64
N PHE A 58 0.61 -7.85 -0.68
CA PHE A 58 -0.19 -7.57 0.51
C PHE A 58 -0.78 -8.89 0.99
N ALA A 59 -0.11 -9.54 1.94
CA ALA A 59 -0.59 -10.78 2.54
C ALA A 59 -1.70 -10.51 3.55
N HIS A 60 -2.68 -11.42 3.66
CA HIS A 60 -3.87 -11.23 4.50
C HIS A 60 -4.66 -9.97 4.11
N SER A 61 -4.66 -9.62 2.82
CA SER A 61 -5.24 -8.40 2.27
C SER A 61 -6.73 -8.22 2.58
N GLY A 62 -7.45 -9.30 2.89
CA GLY A 62 -8.84 -9.27 3.36
C GLY A 62 -9.08 -8.36 4.58
N GLU A 63 -8.09 -8.20 5.46
CA GLU A 63 -8.18 -7.30 6.62
C GLU A 63 -8.29 -5.82 6.23
N LEU A 64 -7.80 -5.44 5.04
CA LEU A 64 -7.94 -4.07 4.52
C LEU A 64 -9.40 -3.69 4.23
N ALA A 65 -10.31 -4.66 4.09
CA ALA A 65 -11.74 -4.38 3.94
C ALA A 65 -12.34 -3.72 5.19
N ARG A 66 -11.68 -3.86 6.36
CA ARG A 66 -12.10 -3.24 7.63
C ARG A 66 -11.69 -1.78 7.72
N LEU A 67 -10.72 -1.35 6.92
CA LEU A 67 -10.28 0.05 6.86
C LEU A 67 -11.20 0.84 5.92
N THR A 68 -12.06 1.68 6.50
CA THR A 68 -12.94 2.57 5.74
C THR A 68 -12.33 3.96 5.58
N LYS A 69 -12.52 4.57 4.39
CA LYS A 69 -12.43 6.03 4.30
C LYS A 69 -13.57 6.61 5.13
N ARG A 70 -13.29 7.62 5.95
CA ARG A 70 -14.32 8.35 6.75
C ARG A 70 -15.43 8.99 5.90
N VAL A 71 -15.26 9.05 4.57
CA VAL A 71 -16.24 9.58 3.62
C VAL A 71 -16.35 8.62 2.43
N GLY A 72 -17.46 7.89 2.32
CA GLY A 72 -17.78 6.98 1.22
C GLY A 72 -17.99 5.52 1.63
N THR A 73 -18.38 4.68 0.66
CA THR A 73 -18.63 3.23 0.85
C THR A 73 -17.42 2.35 0.52
N ARG A 74 -16.33 2.90 -0.01
CA ARG A 74 -15.15 2.13 -0.44
C ARG A 74 -14.18 1.92 0.73
N ASN A 75 -13.82 0.66 0.94
CA ASN A 75 -12.77 0.23 1.87
C ASN A 75 -11.41 0.21 1.16
N TYR A 76 -10.32 0.03 1.92
CA TYR A 76 -8.97 -0.03 1.35
C TYR A 76 -8.79 -1.20 0.37
N LEU A 77 -9.35 -2.38 0.65
CA LEU A 77 -9.18 -3.54 -0.22
C LEU A 77 -9.67 -3.27 -1.66
N ASP A 78 -10.81 -2.59 -1.82
CA ASP A 78 -11.34 -2.25 -3.14
C ASP A 78 -10.44 -1.24 -3.86
N VAL A 79 -9.91 -0.24 -3.15
CA VAL A 79 -8.96 0.72 -3.74
C VAL A 79 -7.67 0.03 -4.17
N PHE A 80 -7.14 -0.88 -3.37
CA PHE A 80 -5.92 -1.61 -3.71
C PHE A 80 -6.09 -2.53 -4.91
N ARG A 81 -7.29 -3.09 -5.13
CA ARG A 81 -7.62 -3.84 -6.36
C ARG A 81 -7.57 -2.93 -7.59
N GLU A 82 -8.10 -1.71 -7.49
CA GLU A 82 -8.05 -0.73 -8.58
C GLU A 82 -6.60 -0.33 -8.90
N ILE A 83 -5.82 0.03 -7.88
CA ILE A 83 -4.41 0.41 -8.05
C ILE A 83 -3.59 -0.74 -8.70
N ALA A 84 -3.82 -1.99 -8.28
CA ALA A 84 -3.12 -3.14 -8.86
C ALA A 84 -3.39 -3.33 -10.36
N VAL A 85 -4.54 -2.88 -10.86
CA VAL A 85 -4.88 -2.89 -12.29
C VAL A 85 -4.26 -1.70 -13.01
N GLU A 86 -4.25 -0.52 -12.39
CA GLU A 86 -3.86 0.73 -13.03
C GLU A 86 -2.34 0.99 -13.02
N THR A 87 -1.57 0.35 -12.15
CA THR A 87 -0.11 0.54 -12.03
C THR A 87 0.68 -0.72 -12.44
N PRO A 88 0.79 -1.05 -13.75
CA PRO A 88 1.43 -2.30 -14.18
C PRO A 88 2.96 -2.31 -14.02
N THR A 89 3.59 -1.15 -13.81
CA THR A 89 5.04 -1.01 -13.68
C THR A 89 5.57 -1.50 -12.33
N ILE A 90 4.75 -1.44 -11.28
CA ILE A 90 5.05 -2.00 -9.95
C ILE A 90 4.00 -3.08 -9.68
N PRO A 91 4.31 -4.37 -9.91
CA PRO A 91 3.33 -5.43 -9.74
C PRO A 91 2.83 -5.49 -8.30
N ILE A 92 1.52 -5.40 -8.13
CA ILE A 92 0.84 -5.52 -6.84
C ILE A 92 0.04 -6.82 -6.83
N GLU A 93 0.21 -7.59 -5.76
CA GLU A 93 -0.51 -8.83 -5.49
C GLU A 93 -1.26 -8.69 -4.16
N LEU A 94 -2.53 -9.11 -4.17
CA LEU A 94 -3.39 -9.13 -2.99
C LEU A 94 -3.65 -10.60 -2.64
N ALA A 95 -3.04 -11.06 -1.56
CA ALA A 95 -3.04 -12.46 -1.11
C ALA A 95 -3.76 -12.62 0.23
#